data_AF-A0A3D3DG10-F1
#
_entry.id   AF-A0A3D3DG10-F1
#
_cell.length_a   1.000
_cell.length_b   1.000
_cell.length_c   1.000
_cell.angle_alpha   90.00
_cell.angle_beta   90.00
_cell.angle_gamma   90.00
#
_symmetry.space_group_name_H-M   'P 1'
#
loop_
_entity.id
_entity.type
_entity.pdbx_description
1 polymer ?
#
loop_
_entity_poly.entity_id
_entity_poly.type
_entity_poly.pdbx_seq_one_letter_code
_entity_poly.pdbx_strand_id
1 'polypeptide(L)' 'MLYRGSGRILLVMLADEKTSPEQIEIFRAMTGEQRLRLAEQLYWSARKLKLAGLRAQHPDWTEEQLNAAVRQVFRHART' A
#
# COMPACT_ATOMS: atom_id res chain seq x y z
N MET A 1 -10.63 -19.80 -11.20
CA MET A 1 -10.20 -20.71 -10.13
C MET A 1 -10.00 -19.87 -8.87
N LEU A 2 -10.93 -19.99 -7.92
CA LEU A 2 -11.07 -19.09 -6.76
C LEU A 2 -10.14 -19.54 -5.63
N TYR A 3 -9.33 -18.63 -5.08
CA TYR A 3 -8.60 -18.87 -3.82
C TYR A 3 -9.27 -18.08 -2.70
N ARG A 4 -10.06 -18.77 -1.87
CA ARG A 4 -10.38 -18.35 -0.50
C ARG A 4 -9.85 -19.44 0.42
N GLY A 5 -8.85 -19.10 1.23
CA GLY A 5 -8.30 -19.95 2.27
C GLY A 5 -7.57 -19.09 3.29
N SER A 6 -8.09 -19.08 4.52
CA SER A 6 -7.58 -18.35 5.67
C SER A 6 -6.31 -19.02 6.22
N GLY A 7 -5.31 -18.24 6.63
CA GLY A 7 -4.18 -18.69 7.45
C GLY A 7 -2.80 -18.55 6.79
N ARG A 8 -1.98 -17.65 7.37
CA ARG A 8 -0.58 -17.35 7.03
C ARG A 8 -0.35 -16.86 5.60
N ILE A 9 -0.36 -15.54 5.45
CA ILE A 9 0.39 -14.89 4.37
C ILE A 9 1.86 -15.15 4.69
N LEU A 10 2.43 -16.23 4.14
CA LEU A 10 3.86 -16.31 3.96
C LEU A 10 4.17 -15.19 2.98
N LEU A 11 4.66 -14.05 3.47
CA LEU A 11 5.08 -12.93 2.66
C LEU A 11 6.35 -13.35 1.92
N VAL A 12 6.19 -14.17 0.87
CA VAL A 12 7.25 -14.37 -0.11
C VAL A 12 7.27 -13.07 -0.91
N MET A 13 8.04 -12.08 -0.42
CA MET A 13 8.37 -10.93 -1.26
C MET A 13 9.03 -11.48 -2.52
N LEU A 14 8.46 -11.14 -3.67
CA LEU A 14 9.05 -11.48 -4.95
C LEU A 14 10.46 -10.89 -5.03
N ALA A 15 11.33 -11.47 -5.85
CA ALA A 15 12.73 -11.05 -5.90
C ALA A 15 12.89 -9.57 -6.27
N ASP A 16 11.98 -9.05 -7.10
CA ASP A 16 11.87 -7.66 -7.51
C ASP A 16 11.21 -6.74 -6.46
N GLU A 17 10.52 -7.32 -5.46
CA GLU A 17 9.95 -6.57 -4.32
C GLU A 17 10.97 -6.36 -3.19
N LYS A 18 12.16 -6.99 -3.26
CA LYS A 18 13.21 -6.81 -2.26
C LYS A 18 13.95 -5.51 -2.48
N THR A 19 14.10 -4.72 -1.43
CA THR A 19 14.92 -3.51 -1.45
C THR A 19 16.36 -3.85 -1.83
N SER A 20 16.88 -3.25 -2.90
CA SER A 20 18.25 -3.48 -3.36
C SER A 20 19.28 -2.86 -2.39
N PRO A 21 20.54 -3.33 -2.40
CA PRO A 21 21.61 -2.70 -1.62
C PRO A 21 21.73 -1.19 -1.90
N GLU A 22 21.60 -0.77 -3.16
CA GLU A 22 21.65 0.63 -3.57
C GLU A 22 20.49 1.44 -2.96
N GLN A 23 19.27 0.89 -2.96
CA GLN A 23 18.12 1.52 -2.33
C GLN A 23 18.30 1.65 -0.81
N ILE A 24 18.91 0.65 -0.15
CA ILE A 24 19.23 0.71 1.28
C ILE A 24 20.18 1.88 1.58
N GLU A 25 21.25 2.04 0.80
CA GLU A 25 22.21 3.13 0.99
C GLU A 25 21.55 4.51 0.75
N ILE A 26 20.67 4.61 -0.25
CA ILE A 26 19.86 5.82 -0.47
C ILE A 26 19.01 6.14 0.77
N PHE A 27 18.30 5.15 1.34
CA PHE A 27 17.48 5.38 2.53
C PHE A 27 18.31 5.74 3.78
N ARG A 28 19.53 5.21 3.91
CA ARG A 28 20.47 5.55 4.99
C ARG A 28 20.98 6.98 4.87
N ALA A 29 21.21 7.46 3.65
CA ALA A 29 21.67 8.81 3.38
C ALA A 29 20.58 9.89 3.53
N MET A 30 19.30 9.51 3.56
CA MET A 30 18.20 10.48 3.70
C MET A 30 18.21 11.19 5.05
N THR A 31 18.06 12.51 5.01
CA THR A 31 17.74 13.31 6.21
C THR A 31 16.35 12.92 6.73
N GLY A 32 16.08 13.24 8.00
CA GLY A 32 14.75 13.01 8.60
C GLY A 32 13.62 13.70 7.81
N GLU A 33 13.89 14.91 7.31
CA GLU A 33 12.94 15.68 6.49
C GLU A 33 12.66 15.00 5.14
N GLN A 34 13.69 14.49 4.45
CA GLN A 34 13.53 13.73 3.21
C GLN A 34 12.74 12.45 3.44
N ARG A 35 13.02 11.74 4.54
CA ARG A 35 12.31 10.53 4.92
C ARG A 35 10.82 10.80 5.20
N LEU A 36 10.50 11.90 5.89
CA LEU A 36 9.12 12.28 6.15
C LEU A 36 8.37 12.61 4.85
N ARG A 37 8.98 13.39 3.96
CA ARG A 37 8.41 13.67 2.63
C ARG A 37 8.13 12.39 1.84
N LEU A 38 9.08 11.46 1.82
CA LEU A 38 8.90 10.18 1.14
C LEU A 38 7.77 9.37 1.77
N ALA A 39 7.68 9.31 3.09
CA ALA A 39 6.61 8.60 3.80
C ALA A 39 5.22 9.17 3.44
N GLU A 40 5.10 10.50 3.36
CA GLU A 40 3.86 11.16 2.92
C GLU A 40 3.49 10.81 1.47
N GLN A 41 4.47 10.85 0.56
CA GLN A 41 4.26 10.47 -0.84
C GLN A 41 3.80 9.01 -0.97
N LEU A 42 4.42 8.09 -0.22
CA LEU A 42 4.05 6.67 -0.20
C LEU A 42 2.65 6.47 0.38
N TYR A 43 2.30 7.19 1.45
CA TYR A 43 0.96 7.15 2.05
C TYR A 43 -0.15 7.52 1.05
N TRP A 44 0.02 8.63 0.32
CA TRP A 44 -0.95 9.04 -0.70
C TRP A 44 -0.99 8.08 -1.90
N SER A 45 0.16 7.57 -2.31
CA SER A 45 0.27 6.61 -3.42
C SER A 45 -0.47 5.30 -3.09
N ALA A 46 -0.28 4.77 -1.88
CA ALA A 46 -0.98 3.58 -1.42
C ALA A 46 -2.50 3.77 -1.39
N ARG A 47 -2.99 4.95 -0.97
CA ARG A 47 -4.43 5.26 -0.99
C ARG A 47 -5.00 5.32 -2.41
N LYS A 48 -4.29 5.95 -3.35
CA LYS A 48 -4.70 6.00 -4.77
C LYS A 48 -4.76 4.59 -5.37
N LEU A 49 -3.75 3.77 -5.12
CA LEU A 49 -3.71 2.39 -5.59
C LEU A 49 -4.87 1.57 -5.00
N LYS A 50 -5.15 1.72 -3.71
CA LYS A 50 -6.28 1.03 -3.07
C LYS A 50 -7.62 1.46 -3.65
N LEU A 51 -7.81 2.77 -3.89
CA LEU A 51 -9.02 3.31 -4.52
C LEU A 51 -9.23 2.71 -5.92
N ALA A 52 -8.19 2.69 -6.76
CA ALA A 52 -8.26 2.10 -8.09
C ALA A 52 -8.63 0.61 -8.05
N GLY A 53 -8.03 -0.15 -7.13
CA GLY A 53 -8.36 -1.56 -6.91
C GLY A 53 -9.80 -1.78 -6.46
N LEU A 54 -10.32 -0.93 -5.57
CA LEU A 54 -11.72 -0.99 -5.13
C LEU A 54 -12.68 -0.65 -6.27
N ARG A 55 -12.39 0.37 -7.07
CA ARG A 55 -13.21 0.75 -8.24
C ARG A 55 -13.28 -0.40 -9.26
N ALA A 56 -12.17 -1.11 -9.48
CA ALA A 56 -12.15 -2.27 -10.36
C ALA A 56 -12.97 -3.46 -9.81
N GLN A 57 -13.05 -3.62 -8.49
CA GLN A 57 -13.78 -4.70 -7.83
C GLN A 57 -15.28 -4.39 -7.63
N HIS A 58 -15.62 -3.11 -7.52
CA HIS A 58 -16.96 -2.61 -7.22
C HIS A 58 -17.36 -1.50 -8.21
N PRO A 59 -17.64 -1.83 -9.49
CA PRO A 59 -17.94 -0.85 -10.53
C PRO A 59 -19.26 -0.10 -10.30
N ASP A 60 -20.14 -0.64 -9.45
CA ASP A 60 -21.45 -0.10 -9.07
C ASP A 60 -21.41 0.87 -7.88
N TRP A 61 -20.28 0.97 -7.18
CA TRP A 61 -20.17 1.83 -6.00
C TRP A 61 -20.01 3.30 -6.36
N THR A 62 -20.63 4.16 -5.57
CA THR A 62 -20.42 5.62 -5.67
C THR A 62 -19.04 6.01 -5.15
N GLU A 63 -18.57 7.20 -5.53
CA GLU A 63 -17.30 7.74 -5.03
C GLU A 63 -17.29 7.88 -3.51
N GLU A 64 -18.42 8.20 -2.88
CA GLU A 64 -18.54 8.28 -1.41
C GLU A 64 -18.33 6.91 -0.76
N GLN A 65 -18.91 5.85 -1.33
CA GLN A 65 -18.75 4.48 -0.85
C GLN A 65 -17.31 4.00 -0.99
N LEU A 66 -16.68 4.26 -2.15
CA LEU A 66 -15.27 3.96 -2.38
C LEU A 66 -14.36 4.69 -1.38
N ASN A 67 -14.57 6.00 -1.18
CA ASN A 67 -13.78 6.80 -0.24
C ASN A 67 -14.00 6.37 1.23
N ALA A 68 -15.22 5.97 1.60
CA ALA A 68 -15.49 5.38 2.91
C ALA A 68 -14.73 4.06 3.11
N ALA A 69 -14.72 3.18 2.11
CA ALA A 69 -14.00 1.92 2.15
C ALA A 69 -12.48 2.12 2.25
N VAL A 70 -11.89 3.05 1.48
CA VAL A 70 -10.46 3.39 1.60
C VAL A 70 -10.15 3.89 3.02
N ARG A 71 -10.97 4.79 3.58
CA ARG A 71 -10.79 5.26 4.96
C ARG A 71 -10.82 4.11 5.97
N GLN A 72 -11.72 3.15 5.80
CA GLN A 72 -11.84 2.02 6.71
C GLN A 72 -10.65 1.07 6.63
N VAL A 73 -10.13 0.80 5.43
CA VAL A 73 -8.91 -0.02 5.25
C VAL A 73 -7.73 0.60 5.98
N PHE A 74 -7.49 1.90 5.77
CA PHE A 74 -6.33 2.57 6.37
C PHE A 74 -6.50 2.88 7.87
N ARG A 75 -7.72 2.87 8.41
CA ARG A 75 -7.96 2.95 9.86
C ARG A 75 -7.34 1.77 10.62
N HIS A 76 -7.31 0.60 9.98
CA HIS A 76 -6.79 -0.63 10.58
C HIS A 76 -5.40 -1.02 10.07
N ALA A 77 -4.78 -0.17 9.23
CA ALA A 77 -3.40 -0.35 8.82
C ALA A 77 -2.49 -0.10 10.04
N ARG A 78 -1.96 -1.19 10.60
CA ARG A 78 -0.99 -1.16 11.70
C ARG A 78 0.37 -1.63 11.16
N THR A 79 1.43 -1.04 11.70
CA THR A 79 2.84 -1.43 11.52
C THR A 79 3.19 -2.66 12.34
#